data_AF-A0A2W6AL26-F1
#
_entry.id   AF-A0A2W6AL26-F1
#
_cell.length_a   1.000
_cell.length_b   1.000
_cell.length_c   1.000
_cell.angle_alpha   90.00
_cell.angle_beta   90.00
_cell.angle_gamma   90.00
#
_symmetry.space_group_name_H-M   'P 1'
#
loop_
_entity.id
_entity.type
_entity.pdbx_description
1 polymer ?
#
loop_
_entity_poly.entity_id
_entity_poly.type
_entity_poly.pdbx_seq_one_letter_code
_entity_poly.pdbx_strand_id
1 'polypeptide(L)'
;MAACVVTVVAACGQAAAPTVLRGEPSTYLLTIDQMVSPDFALSTSPHPLTAADVAGTISGVVQQLNAAGFLAGSGEEFFRAARSLAEANGPLQVRDSVEEFASPAGAATVYSADVARLDAVAGARAASTGALGDAAHATTRTVTASDGTVVVELTVEWRVDNLVDRLVVRGRNGGTRLDDALLLTHRQTVTELGLATPRPSAASRAATP
;
A
#
# COMPACT_ATOMS: atom_id res chain seq x y z
N MET A 1 -46.91 37.47 -28.04
CA MET A 1 -46.46 36.36 -27.17
C MET A 1 -45.13 35.86 -27.71
N ALA A 2 -44.02 36.19 -27.03
CA ALA A 2 -42.67 35.76 -27.42
C ALA A 2 -42.31 34.53 -26.57
N ALA A 3 -42.08 33.39 -27.22
CA ALA A 3 -41.65 32.16 -26.57
C ALA A 3 -40.11 32.14 -26.51
N CYS A 4 -39.54 32.37 -25.33
CA CYS A 4 -38.12 32.14 -25.06
C CYS A 4 -37.87 30.63 -24.98
N VAL A 5 -37.20 30.09 -25.99
CA VAL A 5 -36.67 28.72 -25.97
C VAL A 5 -35.38 28.75 -25.16
N VAL A 6 -35.43 28.21 -23.94
CA VAL A 6 -34.24 27.98 -23.11
C VAL A 6 -33.54 26.74 -23.62
N THR A 7 -32.39 26.93 -24.27
CA THR A 7 -31.50 25.83 -24.67
C THR A 7 -30.75 25.36 -23.43
N VAL A 8 -31.16 24.23 -22.86
CA VAL A 8 -30.40 23.56 -21.80
C VAL A 8 -29.20 22.88 -22.46
N VAL A 9 -28.04 23.53 -22.42
CA VAL A 9 -26.78 22.90 -22.79
C VAL A 9 -26.45 21.91 -21.67
N ALA A 10 -26.71 20.63 -21.91
CA ALA A 10 -26.20 19.55 -21.07
C ALA A 10 -24.68 19.56 -21.20
N ALA A 11 -24.00 20.19 -20.23
CA ALA A 11 -22.58 20.00 -20.03
C ALA A 11 -22.38 18.57 -19.52
N CYS A 12 -22.23 17.62 -20.46
CA CYS A 12 -21.61 16.33 -20.16
C CYS A 12 -20.17 16.65 -19.78
N GLY A 13 -19.91 16.82 -18.48
CA GLY A 13 -18.55 16.77 -17.95
C GLY A 13 -18.00 15.41 -18.33
N GLN A 14 -17.14 15.35 -19.34
CA GLN A 14 -16.28 14.19 -19.54
C GLN A 14 -15.51 14.03 -18.23
N ALA A 15 -15.92 13.07 -17.40
CA ALA A 15 -15.03 12.53 -16.39
C ALA A 15 -13.77 12.11 -17.15
N ALA A 16 -12.62 12.70 -16.79
CA ALA A 16 -11.35 12.29 -17.33
C ALA A 16 -11.28 10.76 -17.22
N ALA A 17 -10.92 10.08 -18.30
CA ALA A 17 -10.74 8.63 -18.26
C ALA A 17 -9.77 8.33 -17.09
N PRO A 18 -10.08 7.35 -16.23
CA PRO A 18 -9.21 7.03 -15.10
C PRO A 18 -7.80 6.78 -15.63
N THR A 19 -6.82 7.43 -15.00
CA THR A 19 -5.43 7.33 -15.44
C THR A 19 -4.98 5.92 -15.10
N VAL A 20 -4.70 5.10 -16.11
CA VAL A 20 -4.05 3.81 -15.86
C VAL A 20 -2.58 4.12 -15.59
N LEU A 21 -2.13 3.85 -14.37
CA LEU A 21 -0.73 3.88 -14.00
C LEU A 21 -0.04 2.70 -14.71
N ARG A 22 1.07 2.98 -15.41
CA ARG A 22 1.79 2.02 -16.27
C ARG A 22 3.29 1.93 -15.97
N GLY A 23 3.73 2.47 -14.84
CA GLY A 23 5.08 2.23 -14.36
C GLY A 23 5.21 0.78 -13.90
N GLU A 24 6.43 0.23 -13.87
CA GLU A 24 6.61 -1.07 -13.25
C GLU A 24 6.26 -1.00 -11.76
N PRO A 25 5.59 -2.02 -11.17
CA PRO A 25 5.18 -2.00 -9.77
C PRO A 25 6.31 -1.68 -8.78
N SER A 26 7.54 -2.10 -9.08
CA SER A 26 8.72 -1.82 -8.28
C SER A 26 9.07 -0.32 -8.16
N THR A 27 8.60 0.51 -9.10
CA THR A 27 8.83 1.96 -9.10
C THR A 27 7.88 2.72 -8.17
N TYR A 28 6.83 2.05 -7.69
CA TYR A 28 5.84 2.61 -6.78
C TYR A 28 6.09 2.22 -5.32
N LEU A 29 6.94 1.23 -5.07
CA LEU A 29 7.32 0.82 -3.72
C LEU A 29 7.99 1.96 -2.94
N LEU A 30 7.92 1.84 -1.62
CA LEU A 30 8.66 2.71 -0.73
C LEU A 30 10.17 2.66 -1.01
N THR A 31 10.85 3.71 -0.60
CA THR A 31 12.30 3.82 -0.64
C THR A 31 12.86 3.90 0.77
N ILE A 32 14.11 3.53 0.94
CA ILE A 32 14.74 3.52 2.27
C ILE A 32 14.73 4.91 2.94
N ASP A 33 14.81 5.99 2.16
CA ASP A 33 14.75 7.36 2.66
C ASP A 33 13.32 7.83 3.01
N GLN A 34 12.31 7.05 2.63
CA GLN A 34 10.92 7.22 3.05
C GLN A 34 10.59 6.45 4.33
N MET A 35 11.54 5.75 4.97
CA MET A 35 11.28 5.10 6.25
C MET A 35 11.08 6.10 7.40
N VAL A 36 10.39 5.67 8.47
CA VAL A 36 10.12 6.52 9.65
C VAL A 36 11.33 6.70 10.57
N SER A 37 12.40 5.94 10.34
CA SER A 37 13.66 6.00 11.10
C SER A 37 14.84 5.69 10.16
N PRO A 38 16.01 6.33 10.36
CA PRO A 38 17.21 6.06 9.55
C PRO A 38 17.84 4.68 9.82
N ASP A 39 17.44 4.00 10.90
CA ASP A 39 18.02 2.73 11.32
C ASP A 39 17.40 1.52 10.60
N PHE A 40 16.44 1.77 9.70
CA PHE A 40 15.93 0.74 8.81
C PHE A 40 17.00 0.31 7.81
N ALA A 41 17.04 -0.98 7.54
CA ALA A 41 17.76 -1.57 6.44
C ALA A 41 16.78 -2.30 5.52
N LEU A 42 17.09 -2.31 4.22
CA LEU A 42 16.40 -3.16 3.27
C LEU A 42 16.75 -4.62 3.57
N SER A 43 15.77 -5.37 4.08
CA SER A 43 15.90 -6.79 4.41
C SER A 43 15.69 -7.66 3.18
N THR A 44 14.67 -7.31 2.38
CA THR A 44 14.39 -7.96 1.09
C THR A 44 14.26 -6.86 0.05
N SER A 45 15.10 -6.91 -0.98
CA SER A 45 15.05 -5.94 -2.07
C SER A 45 13.75 -6.05 -2.88
N PRO A 46 13.34 -4.98 -3.59
CA PRO A 46 12.27 -5.03 -4.56
C PRO A 46 12.39 -6.27 -5.46
N HIS A 47 11.35 -7.09 -5.46
CA HIS A 47 11.29 -8.32 -6.25
C HIS A 47 9.89 -8.50 -6.84
N PRO A 48 9.78 -9.12 -8.03
CA PRO A 48 8.50 -9.37 -8.64
C PRO A 48 7.67 -10.34 -7.80
N LEU A 49 6.36 -10.08 -7.73
CA LEU A 49 5.36 -10.97 -7.16
C LEU A 49 4.51 -11.55 -8.28
N THR A 50 4.35 -12.88 -8.26
CA THR A 50 3.35 -13.56 -9.09
C THR A 50 2.00 -13.57 -8.39
N ALA A 51 0.92 -13.89 -9.12
CA ALA A 51 -0.40 -14.10 -8.51
C ALA A 51 -0.39 -15.19 -7.43
N ALA A 52 0.52 -16.17 -7.51
CA ALA A 52 0.68 -17.19 -6.48
C ALA A 52 1.34 -16.63 -5.20
N ASP A 53 2.31 -15.74 -5.36
CA ASP A 53 2.97 -15.07 -4.23
C ASP A 53 1.99 -14.16 -3.47
N VAL A 54 1.17 -13.41 -4.21
CA VAL A 54 0.09 -12.57 -3.65
C VAL A 54 -0.97 -13.41 -2.94
N ALA A 55 -1.45 -14.49 -3.60
CA ALA A 55 -2.48 -15.37 -3.04
C ALA A 55 -2.03 -16.11 -1.78
N GLY A 56 -0.72 -16.34 -1.64
CA GLY A 56 -0.16 -17.17 -0.59
C GLY A 56 -0.80 -18.56 -0.58
N THR A 57 -1.35 -18.95 0.57
CA THR A 57 -1.98 -20.27 0.75
C THR A 57 -3.51 -20.25 0.61
N ILE A 58 -4.11 -19.13 0.19
CA ILE A 58 -5.57 -18.97 0.16
C ILE A 58 -6.13 -19.54 -1.15
N SER A 59 -6.86 -20.65 -1.04
CA SER A 59 -7.52 -21.30 -2.17
C SER A 59 -8.43 -20.35 -2.94
N GLY A 60 -8.35 -20.37 -4.27
CA GLY A 60 -9.21 -19.59 -5.17
C GLY A 60 -8.71 -18.16 -5.45
N VAL A 61 -7.78 -17.61 -4.66
CA VAL A 61 -7.32 -16.21 -4.85
C VAL A 61 -6.55 -16.05 -6.16
N VAL A 62 -5.73 -17.02 -6.59
CA VAL A 62 -5.05 -16.96 -7.89
C VAL A 62 -6.05 -16.82 -9.06
N GLN A 63 -7.13 -17.59 -9.03
CA GLN A 63 -8.17 -17.52 -10.07
C GLN A 63 -8.90 -16.17 -10.04
N GLN A 64 -9.14 -15.66 -8.83
CA GLN A 64 -9.73 -14.34 -8.64
C GLN A 64 -8.83 -13.22 -9.19
N LEU A 65 -7.53 -13.24 -8.88
CA LEU A 65 -6.55 -12.26 -9.38
C LEU A 65 -6.48 -12.28 -10.91
N ASN A 66 -6.40 -13.48 -11.51
CA ASN A 66 -6.38 -13.64 -12.96
C ASN A 66 -7.68 -13.13 -13.61
N ALA A 67 -8.84 -13.42 -13.00
CA ALA A 67 -10.13 -12.94 -13.49
C ALA A 67 -10.28 -11.41 -13.37
N ALA A 68 -9.65 -10.81 -12.36
CA ALA A 68 -9.57 -9.36 -12.19
C ALA A 68 -8.54 -8.69 -13.12
N GLY A 69 -7.75 -9.47 -13.86
CA GLY A 69 -6.74 -8.96 -14.78
C GLY A 69 -5.45 -8.51 -14.10
N PHE A 70 -4.99 -9.25 -13.08
CA PHE A 70 -3.65 -9.08 -12.51
C PHE A 70 -2.58 -9.15 -13.62
N LEU A 71 -1.69 -8.17 -13.65
CA LEU A 71 -0.61 -8.07 -14.65
C LEU A 71 0.73 -8.42 -14.02
N ALA A 72 1.07 -7.74 -12.92
CA ALA A 72 2.32 -7.88 -12.22
C ALA A 72 2.17 -7.40 -10.78
N GLY A 73 3.10 -7.79 -9.91
CA GLY A 73 3.25 -7.17 -8.60
C GLY A 73 4.72 -7.02 -8.25
N SER A 74 5.00 -6.24 -7.23
CA SER A 74 6.32 -6.13 -6.62
C SER A 74 6.18 -6.03 -5.12
N GLY A 75 7.16 -6.56 -4.40
CA GLY A 75 7.21 -6.47 -2.94
C GLY A 75 8.61 -6.20 -2.44
N GLU A 76 8.68 -5.70 -1.21
CA GLU A 76 9.93 -5.48 -0.49
C GLU A 76 9.72 -5.56 1.02
N GLU A 77 10.82 -5.59 1.76
CA GLU A 77 10.78 -5.62 3.21
C GLU A 77 11.92 -4.83 3.83
N PHE A 78 11.57 -4.01 4.81
CA PHE A 78 12.51 -3.29 5.66
C PHE A 78 12.48 -3.84 7.07
N PHE A 79 13.65 -3.89 7.68
CA PHE A 79 13.80 -4.27 9.08
C PHE A 79 14.66 -3.25 9.82
N ARG A 80 14.26 -2.94 11.06
CA ARG A 80 15.05 -2.17 12.00
C ARG A 80 15.33 -3.03 13.22
N ALA A 81 16.61 -3.21 13.52
CA ALA A 81 17.02 -3.92 14.73
C ALA A 81 16.65 -3.13 15.98
N ALA A 82 16.15 -3.83 17.00
CA ALA A 82 16.00 -3.31 18.36
C ALA A 82 16.81 -4.20 19.33
N ARG A 83 17.39 -3.59 20.36
CA ARG A 83 18.14 -4.32 21.39
C ARG A 83 17.26 -5.32 22.13
N SER A 84 16.01 -4.92 22.39
CA SER A 84 14.96 -5.79 22.90
C SER A 84 13.62 -5.33 22.34
N LEU A 85 12.65 -6.25 22.26
CA LEU A 85 11.30 -5.92 21.83
C LEU A 85 10.63 -4.95 22.81
N ALA A 86 10.87 -5.11 24.12
CA ALA A 86 10.31 -4.27 25.18
C ALA A 86 10.70 -2.79 25.06
N GLU A 87 11.90 -2.49 24.55
CA GLU A 87 12.40 -1.13 24.36
C GLU A 87 12.09 -0.52 22.98
N ALA A 88 11.52 -1.31 22.06
CA ALA A 88 11.23 -0.85 20.71
C ALA A 88 10.21 0.29 20.71
N ASN A 89 10.56 1.39 20.03
CA ASN A 89 9.70 2.56 19.81
C ASN A 89 9.62 2.83 18.31
N GLY A 90 8.42 2.69 17.72
CA GLY A 90 8.16 2.72 16.28
C GLY A 90 8.16 1.32 15.63
N PRO A 91 7.91 1.25 14.32
CA PRO A 91 7.96 0.01 13.54
C PRO A 91 9.31 -0.70 13.63
N LEU A 92 9.29 -2.03 13.56
CA LEU A 92 10.48 -2.89 13.47
C LEU A 92 10.55 -3.63 12.14
N GLN A 93 9.40 -3.96 11.57
CA GLN A 93 9.29 -4.58 10.26
C GLN A 93 8.23 -3.82 9.46
N VAL A 94 8.56 -3.52 8.21
CA VAL A 94 7.65 -2.93 7.22
C VAL A 94 7.74 -3.79 5.97
N ARG A 95 6.62 -4.39 5.58
CA ARG A 95 6.50 -5.10 4.29
C ARG A 95 5.58 -4.26 3.41
N ASP A 96 6.05 -3.98 2.21
CA ASP A 96 5.34 -3.19 1.21
C ASP A 96 5.15 -4.04 -0.05
N SER A 97 4.00 -3.89 -0.69
CA SER A 97 3.69 -4.53 -1.97
C SER A 97 2.72 -3.71 -2.78
N VAL A 98 2.95 -3.68 -4.09
CA VAL A 98 2.10 -3.05 -5.10
C VAL A 98 1.69 -4.12 -6.12
N GLU A 99 0.40 -4.17 -6.44
CA GLU A 99 -0.20 -5.06 -7.44
C GLU A 99 -0.81 -4.24 -8.57
N GLU A 100 -0.39 -4.48 -9.81
CA GLU A 100 -0.92 -3.83 -11.01
C GLU A 100 -1.99 -4.68 -11.68
N PHE A 101 -3.13 -4.05 -11.98
CA PHE A 101 -4.22 -4.63 -12.73
C PHE A 101 -4.41 -3.95 -14.08
N ALA A 102 -4.96 -4.69 -15.03
CA ALA A 102 -5.29 -4.19 -16.37
C ALA A 102 -6.37 -3.10 -16.37
N SER A 103 -7.13 -2.97 -15.28
CA SER A 103 -8.17 -1.94 -15.15
C SER A 103 -8.42 -1.55 -13.69
N PRO A 104 -8.89 -0.31 -13.45
CA PRO A 104 -9.35 0.10 -12.12
C PRO A 104 -10.49 -0.75 -11.56
N ALA A 105 -11.37 -1.28 -12.43
CA ALA A 105 -12.46 -2.17 -12.01
C ALA A 105 -11.94 -3.53 -11.49
N GLY A 106 -10.87 -4.04 -12.10
CA GLY A 106 -10.14 -5.22 -11.63
C GLY A 106 -9.53 -5.01 -10.26
N ALA A 107 -8.76 -3.92 -10.11
CA ALA A 107 -8.17 -3.51 -8.83
C ALA A 107 -9.23 -3.34 -7.73
N ALA A 108 -10.34 -2.65 -8.02
CA ALA A 108 -11.45 -2.47 -7.07
C ALA A 108 -12.10 -3.79 -6.63
N THR A 109 -12.21 -4.75 -7.55
CA THR A 109 -12.74 -6.10 -7.26
C THR A 109 -11.84 -6.86 -6.29
N VAL A 110 -10.53 -6.80 -6.51
CA VAL A 110 -9.53 -7.46 -5.65
C VAL A 110 -9.48 -6.79 -4.29
N TYR A 111 -9.30 -5.46 -4.26
CA TYR A 111 -9.35 -4.66 -3.03
C TYR A 111 -10.56 -5.00 -2.16
N SER A 112 -11.77 -5.03 -2.72
CA SER A 112 -12.98 -5.31 -1.94
C SER A 112 -12.97 -6.70 -1.31
N ALA A 113 -12.42 -7.69 -2.01
CA ALA A 113 -12.32 -9.04 -1.50
C ALA A 113 -11.19 -9.20 -0.47
N ASP A 114 -10.08 -8.48 -0.64
CA ASP A 114 -9.00 -8.45 0.33
C ASP A 114 -9.42 -7.77 1.63
N VAL A 115 -10.15 -6.66 1.57
CA VAL A 115 -10.78 -6.03 2.74
C VAL A 115 -11.66 -7.05 3.50
N ALA A 116 -12.52 -7.78 2.78
CA ALA A 116 -13.36 -8.81 3.38
C ALA A 116 -12.53 -9.94 4.02
N ARG A 117 -11.40 -10.33 3.40
CA ARG A 117 -10.46 -11.32 3.96
C ARG A 117 -9.76 -10.79 5.21
N LEU A 118 -9.31 -9.53 5.21
CA LEU A 118 -8.66 -8.87 6.34
C LEU A 118 -9.60 -8.77 7.53
N ASP A 119 -10.85 -8.37 7.30
CA ASP A 119 -11.88 -8.29 8.35
C ASP A 119 -12.27 -9.66 8.93
N ALA A 120 -12.11 -10.72 8.14
CA ALA A 120 -12.34 -12.09 8.58
C ALA A 120 -11.18 -12.68 9.40
N VAL A 121 -10.01 -12.03 9.47
CA VAL A 121 -8.86 -12.53 10.24
C VAL A 121 -9.18 -12.51 11.74
N ALA A 122 -9.06 -13.67 12.39
CA ALA A 122 -9.30 -13.80 13.82
C ALA A 122 -8.40 -12.86 14.64
N GLY A 123 -9.05 -12.01 15.44
CA GLY A 123 -8.38 -11.02 16.29
C GLY A 123 -7.95 -9.74 15.58
N ALA A 124 -8.19 -9.61 14.28
CA ALA A 124 -8.09 -8.34 13.58
C ALA A 124 -9.25 -7.42 13.96
N ARG A 125 -9.00 -6.11 14.00
CA ARG A 125 -10.00 -5.07 14.22
C ARG A 125 -9.79 -3.97 13.19
N ALA A 126 -10.86 -3.50 12.57
CA ALA A 126 -10.81 -2.33 11.72
C ALA A 126 -10.33 -1.11 12.53
N ALA A 127 -9.37 -0.39 11.99
CA ALA A 127 -8.66 0.71 12.66
C ALA A 127 -8.87 2.07 11.96
N SER A 128 -9.07 2.09 10.64
CA SER A 128 -9.39 3.28 9.85
C SER A 128 -9.96 2.89 8.49
N THR A 129 -10.81 3.75 7.89
CA THR A 129 -11.37 3.56 6.55
C THR A 129 -11.32 4.86 5.71
N GLY A 130 -10.78 4.74 4.48
CA GLY A 130 -10.76 5.73 3.38
C GLY A 130 -9.85 6.95 3.55
N ALA A 131 -9.28 7.57 2.52
CA ALA A 131 -8.86 7.08 1.21
C ALA A 131 -7.35 7.36 1.11
N LEU A 132 -6.54 6.43 0.61
CA LEU A 132 -5.22 6.78 0.08
C LEU A 132 -5.25 6.35 -1.39
N GLY A 133 -5.29 7.35 -2.26
CA GLY A 133 -5.81 7.23 -3.63
C GLY A 133 -7.32 7.46 -3.66
N ASP A 134 -8.09 6.39 -3.78
CA ASP A 134 -9.56 6.45 -3.91
C ASP A 134 -10.30 5.51 -2.94
N ALA A 135 -9.61 4.53 -2.35
CA ALA A 135 -10.13 3.64 -1.32
C ALA A 135 -8.99 3.22 -0.38
N ALA A 136 -9.28 3.03 0.90
CA ALA A 136 -8.33 2.49 1.87
C ALA A 136 -9.04 1.79 3.03
N HIS A 137 -8.36 0.80 3.60
CA HIS A 137 -8.79 0.05 4.77
C HIS A 137 -7.58 -0.29 5.63
N ALA A 138 -7.71 -0.12 6.94
CA ALA A 138 -6.67 -0.50 7.88
C ALA A 138 -7.21 -1.43 8.95
N THR A 139 -6.46 -2.49 9.25
CA THR A 139 -6.74 -3.40 10.36
C THR A 139 -5.57 -3.41 11.34
N THR A 140 -5.89 -3.69 12.60
CA THR A 140 -4.90 -3.94 13.65
C THR A 140 -5.12 -5.31 14.26
N ARG A 141 -4.04 -6.02 14.56
CA ARG A 141 -4.04 -7.29 15.27
C ARG A 141 -2.93 -7.30 16.30
N THR A 142 -3.22 -7.78 17.51
CA THR A 142 -2.20 -7.93 18.55
C THR A 142 -1.99 -9.39 18.92
N VAL A 143 -0.74 -9.73 19.25
CA VAL A 143 -0.35 -11.07 19.71
C VAL A 143 0.59 -10.91 20.90
N THR A 144 0.37 -11.68 21.95
CA THR A 144 1.28 -11.74 23.10
C THR A 144 2.37 -12.78 22.83
N ALA A 145 3.63 -12.34 22.85
CA ALA A 145 4.79 -13.21 22.74
C ALA A 145 5.00 -14.02 24.05
N SER A 146 5.82 -15.07 23.98
CA SER A 146 6.10 -15.95 25.12
C SER A 146 6.77 -15.25 26.31
N ASP A 147 7.43 -14.12 26.07
CA ASP A 147 8.05 -13.29 27.09
C ASP A 147 7.09 -12.26 27.73
N GLY A 148 5.80 -12.30 27.35
CA GLY A 148 4.76 -11.38 27.83
C GLY A 148 4.69 -10.07 27.06
N THR A 149 5.60 -9.80 26.13
CA THR A 149 5.54 -8.60 25.29
C THR A 149 4.39 -8.70 24.30
N VAL A 150 3.60 -7.63 24.16
CA VAL A 150 2.54 -7.57 23.17
C VAL A 150 3.09 -6.97 21.88
N VAL A 151 2.96 -7.69 20.78
CA VAL A 151 3.27 -7.25 19.41
C VAL A 151 1.99 -6.75 18.76
N VAL A 152 2.13 -5.74 17.91
CA VAL A 152 1.06 -5.26 17.03
C VAL A 152 1.46 -5.45 15.58
N GLU A 153 0.49 -5.87 14.77
CA GLU A 153 0.49 -5.85 13.32
C GLU A 153 -0.57 -4.85 12.87
N LEU A 154 -0.18 -3.93 12.00
CA LEU A 154 -1.05 -2.98 11.32
C LEU A 154 -0.97 -3.31 9.84
N THR A 155 -2.11 -3.66 9.24
CA THR A 155 -2.19 -3.88 7.79
C THR A 155 -3.03 -2.78 7.20
N VAL A 156 -2.43 -1.99 6.31
CA VAL A 156 -3.12 -0.97 5.52
C VAL A 156 -3.16 -1.45 4.08
N GLU A 157 -4.34 -1.42 3.48
CA GLU A 157 -4.55 -1.73 2.08
C GLU A 157 -5.26 -0.56 1.43
N TRP A 158 -4.77 -0.10 0.29
CA TRP A 158 -5.34 1.03 -0.42
C TRP A 158 -5.29 0.85 -1.92
N ARG A 159 -5.99 1.72 -2.64
CA ARG A 159 -6.12 1.66 -4.09
C ARG A 159 -5.81 3.01 -4.69
N VAL A 160 -4.95 3.01 -5.71
CA VAL A 160 -4.72 4.13 -6.61
C VAL A 160 -5.02 3.69 -8.04
N ASP A 161 -6.19 4.06 -8.56
CA ASP A 161 -6.63 3.70 -9.92
C ASP A 161 -6.61 2.17 -10.15
N ASN A 162 -5.62 1.66 -10.90
CA ASN A 162 -5.43 0.25 -11.23
C ASN A 162 -4.38 -0.47 -10.37
N LEU A 163 -3.86 0.21 -9.34
CA LEU A 163 -2.96 -0.38 -8.35
C LEU A 163 -3.72 -0.76 -7.08
N VAL A 164 -3.37 -1.92 -6.51
CA VAL A 164 -3.74 -2.28 -5.13
C VAL A 164 -2.46 -2.41 -4.33
N ASP A 165 -2.39 -1.66 -3.24
CA ASP A 165 -1.20 -1.50 -2.44
C ASP A 165 -1.46 -2.05 -1.04
N ARG A 166 -0.45 -2.68 -0.44
CA ARG A 166 -0.55 -3.26 0.90
C ARG A 166 0.72 -3.02 1.70
N LEU A 167 0.55 -2.41 2.86
CA LEU A 167 1.59 -2.18 3.84
C LEU A 167 1.29 -2.96 5.12
N VAL A 168 2.21 -3.85 5.52
CA VAL A 168 2.17 -4.54 6.81
C VAL A 168 3.28 -4.00 7.71
N VAL A 169 2.88 -3.37 8.80
CA VAL A 169 3.78 -2.75 9.78
C VAL A 169 3.69 -3.50 11.10
N ARG A 170 4.82 -3.96 11.61
CA ARG A 170 4.89 -4.72 12.86
C ARG A 170 5.89 -4.14 13.84
N GLY A 171 5.59 -4.30 15.12
CA GLY A 171 6.51 -3.99 16.22
C GLY A 171 5.82 -4.13 17.58
N ARG A 172 6.39 -3.52 18.62
CA ARG A 172 5.82 -3.59 19.97
C ARG A 172 4.53 -2.79 20.06
N ASN A 173 3.49 -3.37 20.66
CA ASN A 173 2.26 -2.65 20.99
C ASN A 173 2.54 -1.47 21.95
N GLY A 174 2.01 -0.30 21.63
CA GLY A 174 2.33 0.97 22.30
C GLY A 174 3.63 1.64 21.85
N GLY A 175 4.50 0.92 21.13
CA GLY A 175 5.67 1.47 20.45
C GLY A 175 5.38 1.78 18.98
N THR A 176 4.71 0.89 18.27
CA THR A 176 4.28 1.04 16.87
C THR A 176 2.82 1.50 16.82
N ARG A 177 2.51 2.50 15.97
CA ARG A 177 1.19 3.13 15.89
C ARG A 177 0.62 3.13 14.48
N LEU A 178 -0.70 3.25 14.37
CA LEU A 178 -1.38 3.39 13.08
C LEU A 178 -0.84 4.59 12.29
N ASP A 179 -0.54 5.71 12.96
CA ASP A 179 0.02 6.90 12.33
C ASP A 179 1.36 6.62 11.61
N ASP A 180 2.18 5.69 12.12
CA ASP A 180 3.44 5.30 11.46
C ASP A 180 3.14 4.61 10.12
N ALA A 181 2.14 3.73 10.09
CA ALA A 181 1.70 3.04 8.88
C ALA A 181 1.07 4.04 7.90
N LEU A 182 0.16 4.89 8.36
CA LEU A 182 -0.52 5.89 7.52
C LEU A 182 0.45 6.92 6.91
N LEU A 183 1.52 7.27 7.63
CA LEU A 183 2.57 8.14 7.11
C LEU A 183 3.34 7.48 5.95
N LEU A 184 3.65 6.19 6.08
CA LEU A 184 4.35 5.43 5.04
C LEU A 184 3.45 5.25 3.81
N THR A 185 2.21 4.80 3.99
CA THR A 185 1.25 4.67 2.88
C THR A 185 1.03 6.01 2.17
N HIS A 186 0.93 7.12 2.91
CA HIS A 186 0.84 8.45 2.28
C HIS A 186 2.05 8.81 1.41
N ARG A 187 3.28 8.48 1.84
CA ARG A 187 4.51 8.72 1.05
C ARG A 187 4.50 7.93 -0.26
N GLN A 188 4.02 6.70 -0.20
CA GLN A 188 3.87 5.83 -1.36
C GLN A 188 2.81 6.37 -2.32
N THR A 189 1.61 6.73 -1.82
CA THR A 189 0.55 7.36 -2.62
C THR A 189 1.01 8.64 -3.32
N VAL A 190 1.84 9.47 -2.67
CA VAL A 190 2.45 10.66 -3.30
C VAL A 190 3.37 10.29 -4.46
N THR A 191 4.07 9.15 -4.37
CA THR A 191 4.93 8.62 -5.44
C THR A 191 4.08 8.11 -6.61
N GLU A 192 3.06 7.30 -6.33
CA GLU A 192 2.12 6.75 -7.32
C GLU A 192 1.39 7.84 -8.12
N LEU A 193 0.96 8.91 -7.45
CA LEU A 193 0.30 10.06 -8.09
C LEU A 193 1.28 10.99 -8.82
N GLY A 194 2.59 10.70 -8.83
CA GLY A 194 3.62 11.55 -9.44
C GLY A 194 3.74 12.92 -8.77
N LEU A 195 3.31 13.04 -7.51
CA LEU A 195 3.34 14.27 -6.72
C LEU A 195 4.67 14.43 -5.95
N ALA A 196 5.51 13.40 -5.94
CA ALA A 196 6.86 13.47 -5.40
C ALA A 196 7.76 14.36 -6.28
N THR A 197 8.46 15.32 -5.66
CA THR A 197 9.52 16.06 -6.35
C THR A 197 10.71 15.13 -6.59
N PRO A 198 11.26 15.01 -7.82
CA PRO A 198 12.43 14.18 -8.06
C PRO A 198 13.60 14.67 -7.20
N ARG A 199 14.04 13.88 -6.22
CA ARG A 199 15.38 14.08 -5.66
C ARG A 199 16.38 13.46 -6.63
N PRO A 200 17.45 14.17 -7.02
CA PRO A 200 18.51 13.55 -7.77
C PRO A 200 19.11 12.40 -6.94
N SER A 201 19.11 11.19 -7.54
CA SER A 201 19.78 10.02 -6.99
C SER A 201 21.23 10.35 -6.64
N ALA A 202 21.71 9.83 -5.50
CA ALA A 202 23.08 9.98 -5.02
C ALA A 202 24.15 9.47 -6.01
N ALA A 203 23.77 8.81 -7.10
CA ALA A 203 24.65 8.42 -8.20
C ALA A 203 25.30 9.62 -8.94
N SER A 204 24.77 10.84 -8.82
CA SER A 204 25.31 12.03 -9.53
C SER A 204 26.44 12.77 -8.79
N ARG A 205 26.85 12.39 -7.58
CA ARG A 205 27.96 13.06 -6.86
C ARG A 205 29.32 12.39 -7.02
N ALA A 206 29.43 11.34 -7.85
CA ALA A 206 30.68 10.66 -8.13
C ALA A 206 31.09 10.83 -9.61
N ALA A 207 31.24 12.07 -10.05
CA ALA A 207 32.04 12.45 -11.21
C ALA A 207 32.35 13.94 -11.02
N THR A 208 33.53 14.35 -10.56
CA THR A 208 34.77 14.38 -11.34
C THR A 208 35.91 14.80 -10.39
N PRO A 209 37.15 14.31 -10.58
CA PRO A 209 38.35 14.62 -9.79
C PRO A 209 38.77 16.11 -9.75
#